data_AF-A0A365T8Q7-F1
#
_entry.id   AF-A0A365T8Q7-F1
#
_cell.length_a   1.000
_cell.length_b   1.000
_cell.length_c   1.000
_cell.angle_alpha   90.00
_cell.angle_beta   90.00
_cell.angle_gamma   90.00
#
_symmetry.space_group_name_H-M   'P 1'
#
loop_
_entity.id
_entity.type
_entity.pdbx_description
1 polymer ?
#
loop_
_entity_poly.entity_id
_entity_poly.type
_entity_poly.pdbx_seq_one_letter_code
_entity_poly.pdbx_strand_id
1 'polypeptide(L)'
;MLTLGMEDKERQFEEISETEREALHEVELGIERLHRAHGHLVAFHHNTGRAMNHLAEAEGLLRECDHHDLADALRDEYLPRGVVAPNDSDDVTAGRWSYEILESFQETFMADLVAFGETVSATVADNCRHAFERQQEREWKQRACRDER
;
A
#
# COMPACT_ATOMS: atom_id res chain seq x y z
N MET A 1 -21.37 3.23 -30.59
CA MET A 1 -20.36 2.19 -30.29
C MET A 1 -20.07 2.05 -28.79
N LEU A 2 -20.38 3.04 -27.93
CA LEU A 2 -20.25 2.93 -26.47
C LEU A 2 -21.30 2.03 -25.79
N THR A 3 -22.49 1.88 -26.38
CA THR A 3 -23.60 1.11 -25.80
C THR A 3 -23.36 -0.41 -25.80
N LEU A 4 -22.67 -0.95 -26.81
CA LEU A 4 -22.36 -2.38 -26.90
C LEU A 4 -21.46 -2.86 -25.74
N GLY A 5 -20.52 -2.02 -25.27
CA GLY A 5 -19.58 -2.41 -24.22
C GLY A 5 -20.15 -2.37 -22.79
N MET A 6 -21.26 -1.66 -22.56
CA MET A 6 -21.98 -1.71 -21.28
C MET A 6 -22.90 -2.93 -21.20
N GLU A 7 -23.60 -3.27 -22.28
CA GLU A 7 -24.47 -4.46 -22.35
C GLU A 7 -23.68 -5.78 -22.22
N ASP A 8 -22.47 -5.85 -22.78
CA ASP A 8 -21.58 -7.03 -22.64
C ASP A 8 -21.08 -7.20 -21.20
N LYS A 9 -20.68 -6.09 -20.56
CA LYS A 9 -20.24 -6.08 -19.15
C LYS A 9 -21.37 -6.38 -18.18
N GLU A 10 -22.60 -5.99 -18.50
CA GLU A 10 -23.78 -6.33 -17.69
C GLU A 10 -24.19 -7.80 -17.84
N ARG A 11 -24.06 -8.41 -19.02
CA ARG A 11 -24.30 -9.86 -19.22
C ARG A 11 -23.25 -10.74 -18.56
N GLN A 12 -21.96 -10.42 -18.70
CA GLN A 12 -20.88 -11.14 -18.01
C GLN A 12 -21.06 -11.12 -16.48
N PHE A 13 -21.69 -10.07 -15.98
CA PHE A 13 -22.03 -9.92 -14.57
C PHE A 13 -23.08 -10.90 -14.05
N GLU A 14 -24.02 -11.31 -14.91
CA GLU A 14 -25.04 -12.30 -14.57
C GLU A 14 -24.48 -13.74 -14.58
N GLU A 15 -23.33 -13.95 -15.23
CA GLU A 15 -22.69 -15.27 -15.36
C GLU A 15 -21.80 -15.64 -14.17
N ILE A 16 -21.28 -14.67 -13.41
CA ILE A 16 -20.48 -14.95 -12.20
C ILE A 16 -21.36 -15.31 -11.00
N SER A 17 -21.00 -16.40 -10.32
CA SER A 17 -21.66 -16.86 -9.11
C SER A 17 -21.51 -15.88 -7.94
N GLU A 18 -22.37 -16.02 -6.94
CA GLU A 18 -22.27 -15.25 -5.70
C GLU A 18 -20.92 -15.46 -5.00
N THR A 19 -20.45 -16.71 -4.91
CA THR A 19 -19.15 -17.03 -4.31
C THR A 19 -17.98 -16.44 -5.10
N GLU A 20 -18.03 -16.42 -6.43
CA GLU A 20 -17.01 -15.76 -7.25
C GLU A 20 -17.00 -14.24 -7.02
N ARG A 21 -18.17 -13.63 -6.88
CA ARG A 21 -18.32 -12.20 -6.59
C ARG A 21 -17.77 -11.83 -5.21
N GLU A 22 -18.05 -12.65 -4.20
CA GLU A 22 -17.48 -12.51 -2.86
C GLU A 22 -15.96 -12.67 -2.87
N ALA A 23 -15.44 -13.69 -3.57
CA ALA A 23 -14.00 -13.91 -3.68
C ALA A 23 -13.28 -12.73 -4.36
N LEU A 24 -13.86 -12.18 -5.43
CA LEU A 24 -13.35 -10.97 -6.09
C LEU A 24 -13.34 -9.77 -5.13
N HIS A 25 -14.43 -9.57 -4.39
CA HIS A 25 -14.52 -8.48 -3.43
C HIS A 25 -13.45 -8.58 -2.34
N GLU A 26 -13.24 -9.77 -1.77
CA GLU A 26 -12.21 -9.99 -0.74
C GLU A 26 -10.79 -9.72 -1.28
N VAL A 27 -10.50 -10.09 -2.53
CA VAL A 27 -9.23 -9.77 -3.19
C VAL A 27 -9.07 -8.26 -3.39
N GLU A 28 -10.11 -7.58 -3.90
CA GLU A 28 -10.12 -6.12 -4.06
C GLU A 28 -9.89 -5.41 -2.72
N LEU A 29 -10.61 -5.81 -1.65
CA LEU A 29 -10.45 -5.29 -0.30
C LEU A 29 -9.04 -5.56 0.26
N GLY A 30 -8.48 -6.74 0.02
CA GLY A 30 -7.13 -7.09 0.42
C GLY A 30 -6.10 -6.13 -0.19
N ILE A 31 -6.18 -5.89 -1.50
CA ILE A 31 -5.30 -4.96 -2.22
C ILE A 31 -5.51 -3.52 -1.71
N GLU A 32 -6.74 -3.10 -1.47
CA GLU A 32 -7.05 -1.79 -0.90
C GLU A 32 -6.40 -1.59 0.48
N ARG A 33 -6.37 -2.64 1.31
CA ARG A 33 -5.66 -2.62 2.60
C ARG A 33 -4.15 -2.51 2.42
N LEU A 34 -3.57 -3.16 1.42
CA LEU A 34 -2.14 -3.04 1.09
C LEU A 34 -1.78 -1.62 0.64
N HIS A 35 -2.62 -0.97 -0.18
CA HIS A 35 -2.44 0.45 -0.53
C HIS A 35 -2.47 1.37 0.69
N ARG A 36 -3.33 1.08 1.68
CA ARG A 36 -3.31 1.83 2.96
C ARG A 36 -2.04 1.58 3.76
N ALA A 37 -1.59 0.32 3.84
CA ALA A 37 -0.33 -0.02 4.49
C ALA A 37 0.86 0.69 3.83
N HIS A 38 0.89 0.74 2.50
CA HIS A 38 1.86 1.52 1.73
C HIS A 38 1.84 3.00 2.11
N GLY A 39 0.66 3.61 2.20
CA GLY A 39 0.52 5.00 2.67
C GLY A 39 1.13 5.22 4.06
N HIS A 40 0.98 4.26 4.97
CA HIS A 40 1.63 4.32 6.28
C HIS A 40 3.16 4.19 6.20
N LEU A 41 3.70 3.38 5.29
CA LEU A 41 5.15 3.29 5.07
C LEU A 41 5.72 4.58 4.46
N VAL A 42 5.01 5.20 3.52
CA VAL A 42 5.40 6.52 2.98
C VAL A 42 5.42 7.57 4.10
N ALA A 43 4.37 7.60 4.93
CA ALA A 43 4.32 8.52 6.07
C ALA A 43 5.45 8.26 7.08
N PHE A 44 5.73 6.99 7.38
CA PHE A 44 6.84 6.57 8.23
C PHE A 44 8.19 7.04 7.66
N HIS A 45 8.46 6.81 6.37
CA HIS A 45 9.68 7.24 5.70
C HIS A 45 9.85 8.77 5.79
N HIS A 46 8.83 9.55 5.43
CA HIS A 46 8.90 11.01 5.46
C HIS A 46 9.08 11.56 6.88
N ASN A 47 8.39 11.00 7.88
CA ASN A 47 8.53 11.44 9.26
C ASN A 47 9.90 11.07 9.84
N THR A 48 10.44 9.91 9.47
CA THR A 48 11.79 9.50 9.85
C THR A 48 12.83 10.44 9.24
N GLY A 49 12.76 10.72 7.94
CA GLY A 49 13.68 11.65 7.28
C GLY A 49 13.64 13.05 7.90
N ARG A 50 12.46 13.55 8.25
CA ARG A 50 12.32 14.83 8.98
C ARG A 50 12.97 14.79 10.36
N ALA A 51 12.78 13.71 11.12
CA ALA A 51 13.43 13.55 12.42
C ALA A 51 14.96 13.50 12.28
N MET A 52 15.48 12.78 11.29
CA MET A 52 16.92 12.71 11.02
C MET A 52 17.49 14.07 10.62
N ASN A 53 16.77 14.89 9.86
CA ASN A 53 17.19 16.26 9.55
C ASN A 53 17.31 17.13 10.82
N HIS A 54 16.38 17.01 11.75
CA HIS A 54 16.47 17.72 13.03
C HIS A 54 17.66 17.25 13.87
N LEU A 55 17.98 15.95 13.85
CA LEU A 55 19.16 15.42 14.54
C LEU A 55 20.47 15.89 13.89
N ALA A 56 20.53 15.96 12.57
CA ALA A 56 21.68 16.51 11.84
C ALA A 56 21.87 18.00 12.14
N GLU A 57 20.79 18.78 12.23
CA GLU A 57 20.87 20.18 12.67
C GLU A 57 21.37 20.29 14.12
N ALA A 58 20.85 19.43 15.01
CA ALA A 58 21.28 19.39 16.41
C ALA A 58 22.77 19.04 16.55
N GLU A 59 23.32 18.16 15.68
CA GLU A 59 24.75 17.86 15.62
C GLU A 59 25.59 19.13 15.47
N GLY A 60 25.22 19.99 14.50
CA GLY A 60 25.90 21.27 14.26
C GLY A 60 25.81 22.21 15.45
N LEU A 61 24.60 22.39 16.01
CA LEU A 61 24.36 23.27 17.16
C LEU A 61 25.09 22.80 18.43
N LEU A 62 25.18 21.49 18.66
CA LEU A 62 25.95 20.93 19.76
C LEU A 62 27.43 21.21 19.59
N ARG A 63 27.95 21.16 18.36
CA ARG A 63 29.34 21.49 18.07
C ARG A 63 29.63 22.98 18.29
N GLU A 64 28.71 23.86 17.91
CA GLU A 64 28.84 25.31 18.14
C GLU A 64 28.79 25.68 19.63
N CYS A 65 28.11 24.88 20.45
CA CYS A 65 28.04 25.05 21.90
C CYS A 65 29.13 24.27 22.67
N ASP A 66 30.23 23.87 22.02
CA ASP A 66 31.36 23.11 22.59
C ASP A 66 31.00 21.71 23.16
N HIS A 67 29.84 21.14 22.81
CA HIS A 67 29.43 19.78 23.19
C HIS A 67 29.87 18.72 22.15
N HIS A 68 31.18 18.64 21.91
CA HIS A 68 31.75 17.80 20.84
C HIS A 68 31.43 16.31 20.98
N ASP A 69 31.50 15.74 22.19
CA ASP A 69 31.22 14.31 22.40
C ASP A 69 29.79 13.91 21.98
N LEU A 70 28.81 14.80 22.21
CA LEU A 70 27.42 14.56 21.81
C LEU A 70 27.24 14.73 20.29
N ALA A 71 27.91 15.72 19.71
CA ALA A 71 27.90 15.92 18.26
C ALA A 71 28.54 14.72 17.53
N ASP A 72 29.68 14.23 18.04
CA ASP A 72 30.36 13.06 17.47
C ASP A 72 29.50 11.79 17.61
N ALA A 73 28.80 11.60 18.73
CA ALA A 73 27.85 10.49 18.88
C ALA A 73 26.70 10.55 17.87
N LEU A 74 26.11 11.73 17.63
CA LEU A 74 25.08 11.89 16.59
C LEU A 74 25.64 11.53 15.21
N ARG A 75 26.81 12.08 14.87
CA ARG A 75 27.47 11.91 13.57
C ARG A 75 27.85 10.47 13.28
N ASP A 76 28.52 9.82 14.23
CA ASP A 76 29.23 8.56 13.99
C ASP A 76 28.40 7.33 14.43
N GLU A 77 27.50 7.47 15.41
CA GLU A 77 26.68 6.36 15.92
C GLU A 77 25.22 6.42 15.44
N TYR A 78 24.54 7.56 15.62
CA TYR A 78 23.08 7.59 15.50
C TYR A 78 22.56 7.88 14.09
N LEU A 79 23.12 8.88 13.40
CA LEU A 79 22.69 9.25 12.04
C LEU A 79 22.92 8.14 11.00
N PRO A 80 24.02 7.37 11.00
CA PRO A 80 24.25 6.33 9.99
C PRO A 80 23.55 4.99 10.29
N ARG A 81 22.86 4.85 11.43
CA ARG A 81 22.46 3.55 11.99
C ARG A 81 21.39 2.79 11.20
N GLY A 82 20.53 3.49 10.47
CA GLY A 82 19.30 2.90 9.91
C GLY A 82 18.21 2.69 10.98
N VAL A 83 17.02 2.29 10.54
CA VAL A 83 15.82 2.09 11.39
C VAL A 83 15.61 0.63 11.82
N VAL A 84 16.22 -0.32 11.12
CA VAL A 84 16.20 -1.74 11.46
C VAL A 84 17.64 -2.20 11.59
N ALA A 85 17.95 -2.89 12.70
CA ALA A 85 19.29 -3.40 12.94
C ALA A 85 19.72 -4.38 11.82
N PRO A 86 21.03 -4.45 11.51
CA PRO A 86 21.55 -5.50 10.63
C PRO A 86 21.19 -6.88 11.20
N ASN A 87 20.84 -7.81 10.34
CA ASN A 87 20.76 -9.22 10.70
C ASN A 87 22.12 -9.90 10.44
N ASP A 88 22.42 -11.02 11.13
CA ASP A 88 23.68 -11.78 10.97
C ASP A 88 23.96 -12.24 9.52
N SER A 89 22.97 -12.17 8.64
CA SER A 89 23.05 -12.54 7.22
C SER A 89 23.31 -11.37 6.26
N ASP A 90 23.24 -10.12 6.71
CA ASP A 90 23.41 -8.95 5.84
C ASP A 90 24.90 -8.58 5.73
N ASP A 91 25.41 -8.43 4.50
CA ASP A 91 26.80 -7.98 4.19
C ASP A 91 27.06 -6.51 4.58
N VAL A 92 26.10 -5.87 5.26
CA VAL A 92 26.08 -4.44 5.58
C VAL A 92 26.20 -4.27 7.10
N THR A 93 27.20 -3.52 7.54
CA THR A 93 27.41 -3.18 8.96
C THR A 93 26.43 -2.12 9.46
N ALA A 94 25.83 -1.34 8.57
CA ALA A 94 24.76 -0.39 8.85
C ALA A 94 23.38 -1.05 8.73
N GLY A 95 22.44 -0.65 9.59
CA GLY A 95 21.06 -1.12 9.54
C GLY A 95 20.31 -0.63 8.29
N ARG A 96 19.16 -1.25 8.01
CA ARG A 96 18.31 -0.85 6.86
C ARG A 96 17.67 0.52 7.09
N TRP A 97 17.64 1.32 6.03
CA TRP A 97 17.03 2.64 5.99
C TRP A 97 15.53 2.55 5.71
N SER A 98 14.80 3.60 6.10
CA SER A 98 13.35 3.63 5.93
C SER A 98 12.90 3.60 4.46
N TYR A 99 13.71 4.13 3.54
CA TYR A 99 13.44 4.03 2.10
C TYR A 99 13.61 2.60 1.59
N GLU A 100 14.62 1.87 2.06
CA GLU A 100 14.84 0.46 1.67
C GLU A 100 13.70 -0.46 2.15
N ILE A 101 13.06 -0.13 3.28
CA ILE A 101 11.86 -0.83 3.74
C ILE A 101 10.68 -0.53 2.82
N LEU A 102 10.50 0.75 2.46
CA LEU A 102 9.44 1.20 1.57
C LEU A 102 9.57 0.58 0.17
N GLU A 103 10.75 0.68 -0.44
CA GLU A 103 11.06 0.12 -1.77
C GLU A 103 10.88 -1.39 -1.77
N SER A 104 11.45 -2.09 -0.79
CA SER A 104 11.28 -3.54 -0.67
C SER A 104 9.81 -3.93 -0.55
N PHE A 105 9.00 -3.20 0.22
CA PHE A 105 7.56 -3.44 0.29
C PHE A 105 6.86 -3.22 -1.06
N GLN A 106 7.20 -2.15 -1.78
CA GLN A 106 6.59 -1.80 -3.07
C GLN A 106 6.97 -2.80 -4.18
N GLU A 107 8.25 -3.08 -4.32
CA GLU A 107 8.81 -3.80 -5.46
C GLU A 107 8.67 -5.32 -5.35
N THR A 108 8.50 -5.84 -4.13
CA THR A 108 8.32 -7.27 -3.90
C THR A 108 6.87 -7.56 -3.50
N PHE A 109 6.59 -7.50 -2.20
CA PHE A 109 5.35 -7.96 -1.61
C PHE A 109 4.09 -7.32 -2.21
N MET A 110 4.08 -6.00 -2.37
CA MET A 110 2.91 -5.28 -2.89
C MET A 110 2.72 -5.51 -4.40
N ALA A 111 3.80 -5.44 -5.19
CA ALA A 111 3.74 -5.70 -6.63
C ALA A 111 3.18 -7.10 -6.94
N ASP A 112 3.67 -8.13 -6.24
CA ASP A 112 3.23 -9.51 -6.43
C ASP A 112 1.73 -9.70 -6.13
N LEU A 113 1.24 -9.11 -5.04
CA LEU A 113 -0.16 -9.23 -4.63
C LEU A 113 -1.12 -8.43 -5.51
N VAL A 114 -0.68 -7.27 -6.01
CA VAL A 114 -1.46 -6.49 -6.99
C VAL A 114 -1.56 -7.28 -8.30
N ALA A 115 -0.47 -7.83 -8.81
CA ALA A 115 -0.46 -8.65 -10.02
C ALA A 115 -1.33 -9.91 -9.86
N PHE A 116 -1.34 -10.51 -8.67
CA PHE A 116 -2.24 -11.61 -8.34
C PHE A 116 -3.72 -11.18 -8.43
N GLY A 117 -4.09 -10.02 -7.88
CA GLY A 117 -5.47 -9.54 -7.99
C GLY A 117 -5.91 -9.22 -9.42
N GLU A 118 -5.01 -8.69 -10.24
CA GLU A 118 -5.27 -8.51 -11.68
C GLU A 118 -5.53 -9.85 -12.37
N THR A 119 -4.75 -10.88 -12.03
CA THR A 119 -4.93 -12.24 -12.54
C THR A 119 -6.29 -12.81 -12.12
N VAL A 120 -6.69 -12.63 -10.85
CA VAL A 120 -8.01 -13.07 -10.36
C VAL A 120 -9.13 -12.35 -11.09
N SER A 121 -9.05 -11.03 -11.24
CA SER A 121 -10.06 -10.23 -11.94
C SER A 121 -10.21 -10.64 -13.41
N ALA A 122 -9.10 -10.87 -14.11
CA ALA A 122 -9.10 -11.34 -15.48
C ALA A 122 -9.70 -12.75 -15.61
N THR A 123 -9.38 -13.65 -14.67
CA THR A 123 -9.80 -15.06 -14.73
C THR A 123 -11.27 -15.24 -14.35
N VAL A 124 -11.74 -14.54 -13.31
CA VAL A 124 -13.05 -14.79 -12.72
C VAL A 124 -14.13 -13.87 -13.32
N ALA A 125 -13.77 -12.66 -13.73
CA ALA A 125 -14.74 -11.65 -14.16
C ALA A 125 -14.40 -10.98 -15.50
N ASP A 126 -13.46 -11.51 -16.28
CA ASP A 126 -12.99 -10.88 -17.53
C ASP A 126 -12.67 -9.38 -17.36
N ASN A 127 -12.02 -9.05 -16.23
CA ASN A 127 -11.69 -7.68 -15.82
C ASN A 127 -12.90 -6.76 -15.55
N CYS A 128 -14.07 -7.33 -15.26
CA CYS A 128 -15.19 -6.58 -14.72
C CYS A 128 -14.92 -6.19 -13.26
N ARG A 129 -14.31 -5.01 -13.08
CA ARG A 129 -14.02 -4.39 -11.78
C ARG A 129 -15.27 -4.22 -10.94
N HIS A 130 -15.21 -4.15 -9.61
CA HIS A 130 -16.35 -3.77 -8.75
C HIS A 130 -17.60 -4.64 -8.99
N ALA A 131 -17.37 -5.95 -9.08
CA ALA A 131 -18.41 -6.92 -9.32
C ALA A 131 -19.44 -6.91 -8.17
N PHE A 132 -18.97 -6.80 -6.94
CA PHE A 132 -19.83 -6.81 -5.77
C PHE A 132 -20.66 -5.52 -5.65
N GLU A 133 -20.03 -4.35 -5.81
CA GLU A 133 -20.66 -3.05 -5.61
C GLU A 133 -21.78 -2.78 -6.62
N ARG A 134 -21.63 -3.18 -7.89
CA ARG A 134 -22.73 -2.98 -8.85
C ARG A 134 -23.92 -3.90 -8.58
N GLN A 135 -23.69 -5.10 -8.04
CA GLN A 135 -24.80 -5.96 -7.61
C GLN A 135 -25.55 -5.31 -6.43
N GLN A 136 -24.80 -4.83 -5.45
CA GLN A 136 -25.34 -4.10 -4.31
C GLN A 136 -26.13 -2.85 -4.76
N GLU A 137 -25.58 -2.07 -5.70
CA GLU A 137 -26.25 -0.92 -6.32
C GLU A 137 -27.57 -1.33 -7.00
N ARG A 138 -27.59 -2.44 -7.75
CA ARG A 138 -28.80 -2.96 -8.40
C ARG A 138 -29.89 -3.30 -7.39
N GLU A 139 -29.54 -3.98 -6.29
CA GLU A 139 -30.50 -4.32 -5.24
C GLU A 139 -31.07 -3.08 -4.56
N TRP A 140 -30.25 -2.07 -4.32
CA TRP A 140 -30.69 -0.79 -3.77
C TRP A 140 -31.71 -0.11 -4.69
N LYS A 141 -31.43 -0.08 -6.00
CA LYS A 141 -32.35 0.47 -7.02
C LYS A 141 -33.66 -0.32 -7.11
N GLN A 142 -33.60 -1.65 -7.07
CA GLN A 142 -34.79 -2.50 -7.13
C GLN A 142 -35.71 -2.31 -5.92
N ARG A 143 -35.13 -2.14 -4.72
CA ARG A 143 -35.91 -1.83 -3.51
C ARG A 143 -36.61 -0.48 -3.64
N ALA A 144 -35.89 0.55 -4.08
CA ALA A 144 -36.47 1.88 -4.28
C ALA A 144 -37.65 1.88 -5.26
N CYS A 145 -37.53 1.19 -6.40
CA CYS A 145 -38.63 1.08 -7.38
C CYS A 145 -39.85 0.29 -6.89
N ARG A 146 -39.71 -0.58 -5.88
CA ARG A 146 -40.84 -1.34 -5.31
C ARG A 146 -41.66 -0.52 -4.33
N ASP A 147 -41.04 0.43 -3.64
CA ASP A 147 -41.72 1.33 -2.69
C ASP A 147 -42.49 2.47 -3.39
N GLU A 148 -42.27 2.68 -4.70
CA GLU A 148 -42.97 3.65 -5.55
C GLU A 148 -44.24 3.09 -6.24
N ARG A 149 -44.61 1.82 -5.99
CA ARG A 149 -45.84 1.18 -6.53
C ARG A 149 -46.84 0.85 -5.43
#